data_AF-A0A9P7F9A6-F1
#
_entry.id   AF-A0A9P7F9A6-F1
#
_cell.length_a   1.000
_cell.length_b   1.000
_cell.length_c   1.000
_cell.angle_alpha   90.00
_cell.angle_beta   90.00
_cell.angle_gamma   90.00
#
_symmetry.space_group_name_H-M   'P 1'
#
loop_
_entity.id
_entity.type
_entity.pdbx_description
1 polymer ?
#
loop_
_entity_poly.entity_id
_entity_poly.type
_entity_poly.pdbx_seq_one_letter_code
_entity_poly.pdbx_strand_id
1 'polypeptide(L)'
;MSSLQGYVDRRVLLVLQDGRAIVGVLAGYDQKSNVVLSDSKERIYSIDEGVEEVELGLYLVKGDMIVLIGEIDEAIDRAVDLASIRAEPILPIRY
;
A
#
# COMPACT_ATOMS: atom_id res chain seq x y z
N MET A 1 -16.60 9.36 14.06
CA MET A 1 -15.12 9.32 14.11
C MET A 1 -14.66 8.33 13.07
N SER A 2 -13.88 8.77 12.08
CA SER A 2 -13.21 7.84 11.17
C SER A 2 -11.99 7.28 11.90
N SER A 3 -11.85 5.96 11.98
CA SER A 3 -10.78 5.28 12.69
C SER A 3 -10.22 4.16 11.82
N LEU A 4 -8.90 3.96 11.88
CA LEU A 4 -8.22 2.83 11.24
C LEU A 4 -8.48 1.50 11.93
N GLN A 5 -9.19 1.49 13.07
CA GLN A 5 -9.50 0.28 13.84
C GLN A 5 -10.12 -0.83 12.99
N GLY A 6 -10.98 -0.48 12.03
CA GLY A 6 -11.64 -1.45 11.16
C GLY A 6 -10.70 -2.17 10.18
N TYR A 7 -9.50 -1.62 9.95
CA TYR A 7 -8.51 -2.14 9.02
C TYR A 7 -7.44 -2.99 9.71
N VAL A 8 -7.41 -3.03 11.04
CA VAL A 8 -6.43 -3.84 11.80
C VAL A 8 -6.61 -5.32 11.44
N ASP A 9 -5.50 -6.01 11.26
CA ASP A 9 -5.40 -7.40 10.79
C ASP A 9 -5.97 -7.64 9.38
N ARG A 10 -6.28 -6.57 8.63
CA ARG A 10 -6.71 -6.66 7.22
C ARG A 10 -5.56 -6.30 6.29
N ARG A 11 -5.60 -6.88 5.09
CA ARG A 11 -4.73 -6.52 3.98
C ARG A 11 -5.16 -5.15 3.44
N VAL A 12 -4.22 -4.21 3.37
CA VAL A 12 -4.46 -2.83 2.94
C VAL A 12 -3.45 -2.41 1.88
N LEU A 13 -3.88 -1.52 0.99
CA LEU A 13 -3.05 -0.73 0.09
C LEU A 13 -2.82 0.65 0.71
N LEU A 14 -1.56 1.05 0.81
CA LEU A 14 -1.11 2.39 1.12
C LEU A 14 -0.57 3.07 -0.14
N VAL A 15 -0.96 4.33 -0.34
CA VAL A 15 -0.29 5.22 -1.30
C VAL A 15 0.40 6.32 -0.53
N LEU A 16 1.68 6.51 -0.82
CA LEU A 16 2.54 7.50 -0.16
C LEU A 16 2.67 8.77 -1.00
N GLN A 17 3.10 9.86 -0.36
CA GLN A 17 3.26 11.17 -1.03
C GLN A 17 4.28 11.15 -2.17
N ASP A 18 5.25 10.23 -2.13
CA ASP A 18 6.27 10.06 -3.17
C ASP A 18 5.78 9.20 -4.36
N GLY A 19 4.52 8.75 -4.33
CA GLY A 19 3.92 7.93 -5.38
C GLY A 19 4.08 6.42 -5.18
N ARG A 20 4.69 5.98 -4.07
CA ARG A 20 4.87 4.54 -3.79
C ARG A 20 3.56 3.89 -3.38
N ALA A 21 3.34 2.68 -3.87
CA ALA A 21 2.19 1.84 -3.54
C ALA A 21 2.67 0.63 -2.72
N ILE A 22 2.20 0.51 -1.49
CA ILE A 22 2.62 -0.55 -0.57
C ILE A 22 1.41 -1.35 -0.13
N VAL A 23 1.47 -2.67 -0.29
CA VAL A 23 0.44 -3.59 0.16
C VAL A 23 0.96 -4.39 1.34
N GLY A 24 0.21 -4.47 2.43
CA GLY A 24 0.59 -5.25 3.61
C GLY A 24 -0.59 -5.48 4.54
N VAL A 25 -0.38 -6.21 5.63
CA VAL A 25 -1.38 -6.37 6.70
C VAL A 25 -1.18 -5.27 7.73
N LEU A 26 -2.24 -4.52 8.06
CA LEU A 26 -2.15 -3.47 9.07
C LEU A 26 -2.05 -4.08 10.47
N ALA A 27 -0.84 -4.13 11.02
CA ALA A 27 -0.56 -4.68 12.34
C ALA A 27 -0.85 -3.69 13.48
N GLY A 28 -0.81 -2.38 13.19
CA GLY A 28 -1.09 -1.36 14.19
C GLY A 28 -1.02 0.06 13.65
N TYR A 29 -1.60 0.99 14.40
CA TYR A 29 -1.59 2.41 14.10
C TYR A 29 -1.58 3.25 15.38
N ASP A 30 -1.23 4.53 15.27
CA ASP A 30 -1.33 5.50 16.36
C ASP A 30 -2.28 6.68 16.02
N GLN A 31 -2.43 7.62 16.96
CA GLN A 31 -3.30 8.80 16.79
C GLN A 31 -2.81 9.80 15.73
N LYS A 32 -1.57 9.65 15.24
CA LYS A 32 -1.01 10.46 14.15
C LYS A 32 -1.05 9.73 12.81
N SER A 33 -1.74 8.58 12.75
CA SER A 33 -1.80 7.70 11.59
C SER A 33 -0.45 7.15 11.17
N ASN A 34 0.54 7.08 12.07
CA ASN A 34 1.70 6.23 11.80
C ASN A 34 1.20 4.78 11.78
N VAL A 35 1.62 4.00 10.79
CA VAL A 35 1.14 2.62 10.62
C VAL A 35 2.30 1.63 10.58
N VAL A 36 2.07 0.47 11.17
CA VAL A 36 2.95 -0.69 11.06
C VAL A 36 2.27 -1.69 10.13
N LEU A 37 2.96 -2.05 9.07
CA LEU A 37 2.56 -3.14 8.18
C LEU A 37 3.42 -4.38 8.44
N SER A 38 2.79 -5.55 8.42
CA SER A 38 3.47 -6.84 8.27
C SER A 38 3.24 -7.41 6.87
N ASP A 39 4.09 -8.37 6.47
CA ASP A 39 4.02 -9.04 5.16
C ASP A 39 3.85 -8.06 4.00
N SER A 40 4.58 -6.95 4.09
CA SER A 40 4.44 -5.82 3.19
C SER A 40 5.28 -5.98 1.94
N LYS A 41 4.73 -5.49 0.84
CA LYS A 41 5.32 -5.49 -0.49
C LYS A 41 5.10 -4.15 -1.15
N GLU A 42 6.09 -3.64 -1.84
CA GLU A 42 5.94 -2.50 -2.73
C GLU A 42 5.53 -2.97 -4.12
N ARG A 43 4.50 -2.33 -4.69
CA ARG A 43 4.08 -2.54 -6.07
C ARG A 43 4.63 -1.43 -6.95
N ILE A 44 5.52 -1.79 -7.87
CA ILE A 44 6.14 -0.86 -8.81
C ILE A 44 5.41 -0.99 -10.15
N TYR A 45 4.74 0.09 -10.56
CA TYR A 45 3.99 0.15 -11.81
C TYR A 45 4.85 0.77 -12.92
N SER A 46 4.82 0.17 -14.11
CA SER A 46 5.53 0.63 -15.30
C SER A 46 4.64 0.49 -16.54
N ILE A 47 4.92 1.31 -17.56
CA ILE A 47 4.29 1.19 -18.88
C ILE A 47 4.98 0.13 -19.75
N ASP A 48 6.26 -0.15 -19.47
CA ASP A 48 7.09 -1.07 -20.25
C ASP A 48 7.01 -2.49 -19.69
N GLU A 49 7.03 -2.63 -18.37
CA GLU A 49 7.11 -3.91 -17.65
C GLU A 49 5.90 -4.15 -16.75
N GLY A 50 5.68 -5.42 -16.41
CA GLY A 50 4.62 -5.83 -15.49
C GLY A 50 4.81 -5.26 -14.11
N VAL A 51 3.75 -5.27 -13.31
CA VAL A 51 3.85 -4.81 -11.93
C VAL A 51 4.81 -5.71 -11.18
N GLU A 52 5.87 -5.11 -10.64
CA GLU A 52 6.87 -5.80 -9.83
C GLU A 52 6.47 -5.70 -8.35
N GLU A 53 6.60 -6.81 -7.61
CA GLU A 53 6.42 -6.84 -6.16
C GLU A 53 7.76 -6.98 -5.45
N VAL A 54 8.15 -5.96 -4.68
CA VAL A 54 9.38 -5.99 -3.86
C VAL A 54 9.01 -6.24 -2.40
N GLU A 55 9.50 -7.33 -1.82
CA GLU A 55 9.25 -7.68 -0.41
C GLU A 55 9.92 -6.68 0.54
N LEU A 56 9.14 -6.13 1.47
CA LEU A 56 9.58 -5.20 2.51
C LEU A 56 9.50 -5.83 3.91
N GLY A 57 8.65 -6.85 4.11
CA GLY A 57 8.48 -7.53 5.40
C GLY A 57 7.73 -6.65 6.42
N LEU A 58 8.35 -6.37 7.56
CA LEU A 58 7.81 -5.44 8.56
C LEU A 58 8.19 -3.99 8.17
N TYR A 59 7.19 -3.14 7.95
CA TYR A 59 7.39 -1.79 7.44
C TYR A 59 6.64 -0.74 8.26
N LEU A 60 7.37 0.24 8.81
CA LEU A 60 6.82 1.36 9.57
C LEU A 60 6.71 2.57 8.66
N VAL A 61 5.51 3.12 8.53
CA VAL A 61 5.22 4.30 7.71
C VAL A 61 4.81 5.46 8.61
N LYS A 62 5.43 6.62 8.37
CA LYS A 62 5.10 7.86 9.06
C LYS A 62 3.79 8.43 8.50
N GLY A 63 2.86 8.81 9.37
CA GLY A 63 1.49 9.15 9.00
C GLY A 63 1.35 10.37 8.10
N ASP A 64 2.29 11.31 8.16
CA ASP A 64 2.31 12.46 7.25
C ASP A 64 2.66 12.08 5.81
N MET A 65 3.38 10.98 5.59
CA MET A 65 3.69 10.46 4.27
C MET A 65 2.52 9.71 3.62
N ILE A 66 1.45 9.41 4.37
CA ILE A 66 0.33 8.61 3.89
C ILE A 66 -0.71 9.51 3.22
N VAL A 67 -1.05 9.17 1.98
CA VAL A 67 -2.10 9.84 1.20
C VAL A 67 -3.43 9.12 1.37
N LEU A 68 -3.43 7.79 1.27
CA LEU A 68 -4.61 6.97 1.44
C LEU A 68 -4.27 5.59 2.02
N ILE A 69 -5.27 5.01 2.69
CA ILE A 69 -5.30 3.61 3.14
C ILE A 69 -6.60 3.01 2.62
N GLY A 70 -6.51 1.95 1.82
CA GLY A 70 -7.66 1.22 1.30
C GLY A 70 -7.58 -0.25 1.65
N GLU A 71 -8.66 -0.83 2.18
CA GLU A 71 -8.78 -2.27 2.35
C GLU A 71 -8.83 -2.95 0.99
N ILE A 72 -8.12 -4.07 0.86
CA ILE A 72 -8.16 -4.87 -0.36
C ILE A 72 -8.84 -6.21 -0.11
N ASP A 73 -9.62 -6.66 -1.08
CA ASP A 73 -10.15 -8.02 -1.09
C ASP A 73 -9.05 -8.97 -1.56
N GLU A 74 -8.57 -9.82 -0.65
CA GLU A 74 -7.47 -10.74 -0.93
C GLU A 74 -7.79 -11.78 -2.02
N ALA A 75 -9.04 -12.20 -2.14
CA ALA A 75 -9.41 -13.20 -3.14
C ALA A 75 -9.37 -12.59 -4.55
N ILE A 76 -9.85 -11.35 -4.68
CA ILE A 76 -9.76 -10.60 -5.93
C ILE A 76 -8.29 -10.29 -6.24
N ASP A 77 -7.54 -9.76 -5.28
CA ASP A 77 -6.14 -9.34 -5.48
C ASP A 77 -5.24 -10.51 -5.94
N ARG A 78 -5.41 -11.71 -5.36
CA ARG A 78 -4.67 -12.92 -5.78
C ARG A 78 -5.07 -13.44 -7.15
N ALA A 79 -6.28 -13.14 -7.62
CA ALA A 79 -6.76 -13.57 -8.93
C ALA A 79 -6.28 -12.65 -10.06
N VAL A 80 -5.73 -11.47 -9.74
CA VAL A 80 -5.20 -10.52 -10.72
C VAL A 80 -3.80 -10.93 -11.16
N ASP A 81 -3.59 -11.06 -12.47
CA ASP A 81 -2.25 -11.25 -13.05
C ASP A 81 -1.51 -9.90 -13.12
N LEU A 82 -0.82 -9.56 -12.04
CA LEU A 82 -0.02 -8.33 -11.92
C LEU A 82 1.06 -8.19 -13.01
N ALA A 83 1.63 -9.30 -13.49
CA ALA A 83 2.66 -9.28 -14.53
C ALA A 83 2.11 -8.82 -15.90
N SER A 84 0.80 -8.93 -16.12
CA SER A 84 0.11 -8.48 -17.33
C SER A 84 -0.27 -6.99 -17.32
N ILE A 85 -0.29 -6.36 -16.14
CA ILE A 85 -0.72 -4.96 -15.99
C ILE A 85 0.40 -4.02 -16.44
N ARG A 86 0.02 -2.98 -17.18
CA ARG A 86 0.87 -1.84 -17.55
C ARG A 86 0.17 -0.56 -17.15
N ALA A 87 0.82 0.26 -16.33
CA ALA A 87 0.25 1.50 -15.83
C ALA A 87 1.35 2.54 -15.57
N GLU A 88 1.01 3.81 -15.73
CA GLU A 88 1.91 4.90 -15.36
C GLU A 88 2.17 4.90 -13.85
N PRO A 89 3.40 5.19 -13.40
CA PRO A 89 3.69 5.39 -11.98
C PRO A 89 2.83 6.51 -11.39
N ILE A 90 2.41 6.35 -10.13
CA ILE A 90 1.69 7.40 -9.41
C ILE A 90 2.64 8.59 -9.23
N LEU A 91 2.18 9.78 -9.61
CA LEU A 91 2.98 10.99 -9.46
C LEU A 91 3.08 11.40 -7.99
N PRO A 92 4.24 11.92 -7.56
CA PRO A 92 4.38 12.46 -6.21
C PRO A 92 3.52 13.72 -6.04
N ILE A 93 3.07 13.96 -4.81
CA ILE A 93 2.36 15.20 -4.46
C ILE A 93 3.32 16.38 -4.60
N ARG A 94 2.87 17.39 -5.35
CA ARG A 94 3.57 18.68 -5.47
C ARG A 94 2.80 19.74 -4.68
N TYR A 95 3.51 20.45 -3.82
CA TYR A 95 2.99 21.58 -3.04
C TYR A 95 3.19 22.90 -3.78
#